data_AF-A0A2K0UPF5-F1
#
_entry.id   AF-A0A2K0UPF5-F1
#
_cell.length_a   1.000
_cell.length_b   1.000
_cell.length_c   1.000
_cell.angle_alpha   90.00
_cell.angle_beta   90.00
_cell.angle_gamma   90.00
#
_symmetry.space_group_name_H-M   'P 1'
#
loop_
_entity.id
_entity.type
_entity.pdbx_description
1 polymer ?
#
loop_
_entity_poly.entity_id
_entity_poly.type
_entity_poly.pdbx_seq_one_letter_code
_entity_poly.pdbx_strand_id
1 'polypeptide(L)'
;MAQLNLTAMKDIPPHITSEYMEKECNRHRNLINYREHPSVEGALTSFFLHVYHAKADNRKASMVYLQEGISIARLLRLDRIELESCRLPHDLDDGQTPVTAHKRLTYILLWVSER
;
A
#
# COMPACT_ATOMS: atom_id res chain seq x y z
N MET A 1 -17.94 22.43 33.02
CA MET A 1 -17.54 21.93 31.70
C MET A 1 -16.16 22.49 31.40
N ALA A 2 -15.13 21.65 31.27
CA ALA A 2 -13.79 22.11 30.96
C ALA A 2 -13.54 21.92 29.46
N GLN A 3 -13.37 23.02 28.74
CA GLN A 3 -13.12 23.03 27.30
C GLN A 3 -11.61 23.16 27.08
N LEU A 4 -11.02 22.21 26.37
CA LEU A 4 -9.59 22.17 26.06
C LEU A 4 -9.26 23.26 25.02
N ASN A 5 -8.71 24.38 25.48
CA ASN A 5 -8.10 25.39 24.61
C ASN A 5 -6.70 24.93 24.21
N LEU A 6 -6.59 24.30 23.04
CA LEU A 6 -5.29 23.97 22.44
C LEU A 6 -4.79 25.18 21.64
N THR A 7 -3.68 25.77 22.07
CA THR A 7 -2.98 26.82 21.35
C THR A 7 -2.53 26.29 19.99
N ALA A 8 -2.83 27.00 18.90
CA ALA A 8 -2.40 26.63 17.56
C ALA A 8 -0.87 26.48 17.52
N MET A 9 -0.40 25.26 17.28
CA MET A 9 1.03 24.96 17.22
C MET A 9 1.62 25.70 16.01
N LYS A 10 2.59 26.59 16.26
CA LYS A 10 3.26 27.39 15.22
C LYS A 10 4.36 26.62 14.46
N ASP A 11 4.74 25.44 14.97
CA ASP A 11 5.75 24.55 14.39
C ASP A 11 5.11 23.31 13.77
N ILE A 12 4.03 23.49 13.00
CA ILE A 12 3.48 22.39 12.20
C ILE A 12 4.42 22.21 11.00
N PRO A 13 5.15 21.08 10.87
CA PRO A 13 5.89 20.78 9.65
C PRO A 13 4.94 20.92 8.46
N PRO A 14 5.41 21.34 7.27
CA PRO A 14 4.54 21.67 6.14
C PRO A 14 3.46 20.60 6.02
N HIS A 15 2.20 21.02 6.15
CA HIS A 15 1.06 20.13 6.22
C HIS A 15 1.19 19.10 5.10
N ILE A 16 1.47 17.84 5.45
CA ILE A 16 1.59 16.76 4.46
C ILE A 16 0.17 16.55 3.89
N THR A 17 -0.10 17.15 2.74
CA THR A 17 -1.37 16.98 2.04
C THR A 17 -1.33 15.67 1.26
N SER A 18 -2.51 15.13 0.93
CA SER A 18 -2.61 13.99 0.02
C SER A 18 -2.04 14.31 -1.37
N GLU A 19 -2.14 15.56 -1.82
CA GLU A 19 -1.51 16.05 -3.06
C GLU A 19 0.02 16.05 -2.98
N TYR A 20 0.59 16.48 -1.85
CA TYR A 20 2.04 16.39 -1.64
C TYR A 20 2.50 14.92 -1.71
N MET A 21 1.78 14.04 -1.03
CA MET A 21 2.09 12.61 -1.02
C MET A 21 1.96 11.98 -2.41
N GLU A 22 0.94 12.35 -3.20
CA GLU A 22 0.79 11.90 -4.59
C GLU A 22 2.00 12.27 -5.45
N LYS A 23 2.44 13.53 -5.39
CA LYS A 23 3.63 14.00 -6.11
C LYS A 23 4.87 13.23 -5.70
N GLU A 24 5.02 12.99 -4.40
CA GLU A 24 6.17 12.30 -3.85
C GLU A 24 6.20 10.82 -4.24
N CYS A 25 5.05 10.15 -4.25
CA CYS A 25 4.90 8.79 -4.78
C CYS A 25 5.35 8.72 -6.25
N ASN A 26 4.87 9.63 -7.09
CA ASN A 26 5.26 9.66 -8.51
C ASN A 26 6.74 9.98 -8.71
N ARG A 27 7.29 10.93 -7.94
CA ARG A 27 8.72 11.25 -7.94
C ARG A 27 9.58 10.03 -7.59
N HIS A 28 9.27 9.35 -6.49
CA HIS A 28 10.01 8.17 -6.05
C HIS A 28 9.91 7.01 -7.03
N ARG A 29 8.72 6.75 -7.59
CA ARG A 29 8.51 5.70 -8.60
C ARG A 29 9.41 5.91 -9.82
N ASN A 30 9.48 7.14 -10.32
CA ASN A 30 10.35 7.47 -11.45
C ASN A 30 11.84 7.34 -11.11
N LEU A 31 12.24 7.62 -9.87
CA LEU A 31 13.63 7.53 -9.44
C LEU A 31 14.14 6.07 -9.38
N ILE A 32 13.29 5.13 -8.96
CA ILE A 32 13.71 3.74 -8.67
C ILE A 32 13.45 2.76 -9.82
N ASN A 33 12.95 3.22 -10.97
CA ASN A 33 12.50 2.34 -12.07
C ASN A 33 11.61 1.20 -11.55
N TYR A 34 10.55 1.55 -10.80
CA TYR A 34 9.71 0.61 -10.05
C TYR A 34 9.14 -0.56 -10.88
N ARG A 35 9.01 -0.40 -12.20
CA ARG A 35 8.53 -1.45 -13.11
C ARG A 35 9.53 -2.59 -13.28
N GLU A 36 10.82 -2.30 -13.18
CA GLU A 36 11.90 -3.30 -13.27
C GLU A 36 12.21 -3.92 -11.90
N HIS A 37 11.83 -3.25 -10.81
CA HIS A 37 12.10 -3.65 -9.43
C HIS A 37 10.79 -3.75 -8.63
N PRO A 38 9.95 -4.78 -8.88
CA PRO A 38 8.69 -4.94 -8.16
C PRO A 38 8.94 -5.13 -6.66
N SER A 39 8.21 -4.39 -5.82
CA SER A 39 8.28 -4.49 -4.36
C SER A 39 6.90 -4.32 -3.72
N VAL A 40 6.78 -4.72 -2.45
CA VAL A 40 5.53 -4.59 -1.68
C VAL A 40 5.18 -3.11 -1.51
N GLU A 41 6.19 -2.28 -1.27
CA GLU A 41 6.08 -0.81 -1.19
C GLU A 41 5.59 -0.24 -2.52
N GLY A 42 6.07 -0.76 -3.65
CA GLY A 42 5.58 -0.39 -4.99
C GLY A 42 4.09 -0.72 -5.19
N ALA A 43 3.66 -1.90 -4.72
CA ALA A 43 2.25 -2.29 -4.75
C ALA A 43 1.38 -1.37 -3.86
N LEU A 44 1.84 -1.06 -2.64
CA LEU A 44 1.18 -0.14 -1.71
C LEU A 44 1.15 1.30 -2.23
N THR A 45 2.21 1.75 -2.89
CA THR A 45 2.25 3.06 -3.53
C THR A 45 1.22 3.15 -4.64
N SER A 46 1.07 2.09 -5.45
CA SER A 46 0.03 2.00 -6.48
C SER A 46 -1.37 2.00 -5.85
N PHE A 47 -1.56 1.29 -4.74
CA PHE A 47 -2.82 1.31 -3.99
C PHE A 47 -3.17 2.71 -3.44
N PHE A 48 -2.19 3.43 -2.89
CA PHE A 48 -2.39 4.82 -2.44
C PHE A 48 -2.86 5.72 -3.59
N LEU A 49 -2.19 5.64 -4.75
CA LEU A 49 -2.55 6.43 -5.93
C LEU A 49 -3.95 6.07 -6.47
N HIS A 50 -4.34 4.80 -6.40
CA HIS A 50 -5.71 4.37 -6.70
C HIS A 50 -6.74 5.10 -5.83
N VAL A 51 -6.54 5.11 -4.50
CA VAL A 51 -7.45 5.75 -3.54
C VAL A 51 -7.47 7.27 -3.74
N TYR A 52 -6.30 7.89 -3.95
CA TYR A 52 -6.19 9.32 -4.21
C TYR A 52 -7.02 9.74 -5.43
N HIS A 53 -6.86 9.05 -6.56
CA HIS A 53 -7.59 9.39 -7.78
C HIS A 53 -9.07 8.98 -7.72
N ALA A 54 -9.44 7.95 -6.96
CA ALA A 54 -10.84 7.63 -6.71
C ALA A 54 -11.54 8.76 -5.96
N LYS A 55 -10.88 9.32 -4.93
CA LYS A 55 -11.40 10.47 -4.16
C LYS A 55 -11.52 11.75 -4.99
N ALA A 56 -10.68 11.90 -6.01
CA ALA A 56 -10.73 13.02 -6.96
C ALA A 56 -11.69 12.78 -8.15
N ASP A 57 -12.52 11.73 -8.10
CA ASP A 57 -13.44 11.30 -9.19
C ASP A 57 -12.75 11.01 -10.54
N ASN A 58 -11.43 10.77 -10.52
CA ASN A 58 -10.66 10.37 -11.68
C ASN A 58 -10.62 8.85 -11.80
N ARG A 59 -11.77 8.26 -12.16
CA ARG A 59 -11.96 6.81 -12.23
C ARG A 59 -10.96 6.11 -13.16
N LYS A 60 -10.60 6.74 -14.29
CA LYS A 60 -9.64 6.15 -15.24
C LYS A 60 -8.26 5.98 -14.62
N ALA A 61 -7.71 7.05 -14.03
CA ALA A 61 -6.40 6.97 -13.37
C ALA A 61 -6.46 6.02 -12.18
N SER A 62 -7.52 6.11 -11.38
CA SER A 62 -7.75 5.24 -10.23
C SER A 62 -7.69 3.74 -10.60
N MET A 63 -8.35 3.34 -11.70
CA MET A 63 -8.34 1.94 -12.15
C MET A 63 -6.95 1.49 -12.64
N VAL A 64 -6.21 2.35 -13.34
CA VAL A 64 -4.85 2.04 -13.80
C VAL A 64 -3.94 1.71 -12.63
N TYR A 65 -3.96 2.53 -11.58
CA TYR A 65 -3.14 2.30 -10.40
C TYR A 65 -3.55 1.05 -9.60
N LEU A 66 -4.84 0.72 -9.59
CA LEU A 66 -5.31 -0.52 -8.95
C LEU A 66 -4.79 -1.75 -9.68
N GLN A 67 -4.96 -1.79 -11.01
CA GLN A 67 -4.49 -2.89 -11.85
C GLN A 67 -2.97 -3.05 -11.76
N GLU A 68 -2.24 -1.95 -11.69
CA GLU A 68 -0.80 -1.96 -11.48
C GLU A 68 -0.43 -2.55 -10.12
N GLY A 69 -1.07 -2.12 -9.03
CA GLY A 69 -0.84 -2.67 -7.69
C GLY A 69 -1.07 -4.19 -7.64
N ILE A 70 -2.18 -4.65 -8.25
CA ILE A 70 -2.49 -6.09 -8.38
C ILE A 70 -1.40 -6.80 -9.21
N SER A 71 -0.95 -6.20 -10.30
CA SER A 71 0.08 -6.78 -11.17
C SER A 71 1.42 -6.95 -10.42
N ILE A 72 1.85 -5.93 -9.66
CA ILE A 72 3.05 -6.00 -8.82
C ILE A 72 2.89 -7.11 -7.76
N ALA A 73 1.73 -7.17 -7.09
CA ALA A 73 1.49 -8.18 -6.07
C ALA A 73 1.52 -9.62 -6.64
N ARG A 74 0.99 -9.84 -7.85
CA ARG A 74 1.07 -11.12 -8.56
C ARG A 74 2.50 -11.45 -9.01
N LEU A 75 3.26 -10.47 -9.49
CA LEU A 75 4.69 -10.67 -9.82
C LEU A 75 5.49 -11.13 -8.61
N LEU A 76 5.16 -10.61 -7.42
CA LEU A 76 5.72 -11.00 -6.13
C LEU A 76 5.13 -12.31 -5.56
N ARG A 77 4.22 -12.97 -6.29
CA ARG A 77 3.53 -14.20 -5.90
C ARG A 77 2.74 -14.09 -4.59
N LEU A 78 2.26 -12.89 -4.25
CA LEU A 78 1.44 -12.67 -3.05
C LEU A 78 0.03 -13.30 -3.17
N ASP A 79 -0.34 -13.74 -4.36
CA ASP A 79 -1.55 -14.52 -4.65
C ASP A 79 -1.44 -16.00 -4.23
N ARG A 80 -0.22 -16.53 -4.04
CA ARG A 80 0.01 -17.98 -3.82
C ARG A 80 0.05 -18.41 -2.35
N ILE A 81 -0.35 -17.52 -1.46
CA ILE A 81 -0.17 -17.66 -0.01
C ILE A 81 -0.96 -18.84 0.60
N GLU A 82 -1.99 -19.34 -0.11
CA GLU A 82 -2.75 -20.52 0.30
C GLU A 82 -1.92 -21.80 0.31
N LEU A 83 -0.89 -21.95 -0.54
CA LEU A 83 -0.16 -23.23 -0.65
C LEU A 83 0.85 -23.45 0.49
N GLU A 84 1.46 -22.39 1.02
CA GLU A 84 2.42 -22.51 2.12
C GLU A 84 1.75 -22.63 3.49
N SER A 85 0.50 -22.18 3.62
CA SER A 85 -0.26 -22.30 4.89
C SER A 85 -0.80 -23.71 5.13
N CYS A 86 -0.93 -24.54 4.08
CA CYS A 86 -1.38 -25.93 4.19
C CYS A 86 -0.24 -26.94 4.38
N ARG A 87 1.03 -26.50 4.31
CA ARG A 87 2.20 -27.33 4.63
C ARG A 87 2.73 -26.91 5.99
N LEU A 88 2.03 -27.31 7.05
CA LEU A 88 2.63 -27.35 8.38
C LEU A 88 3.41 -28.67 8.49
N PRO A 89 4.76 -28.70 8.57
CA PRO A 89 5.36 -29.60 9.52
C PRO A 89 4.92 -29.07 10.89
N HIS A 90 4.01 -29.81 11.50
CA HIS A 90 3.84 -29.80 12.94
C HIS A 90 5.24 -30.02 13.53
N ASP A 91 5.87 -28.95 14.01
CA ASP A 91 6.85 -28.90 15.11
C ASP A 91 7.73 -27.64 14.99
N LEU A 92 7.56 -26.75 15.97
CA LEU A 92 8.44 -25.64 16.37
C LEU A 92 8.50 -24.42 15.42
N ASP A 93 7.78 -23.34 15.76
CA ASP A 93 8.39 -22.10 16.30
C ASP A 93 7.35 -20.96 16.35
N ASP A 94 7.32 -20.28 17.49
CA ASP A 94 6.53 -19.09 17.81
C ASP A 94 7.09 -17.88 17.03
N GLY A 95 6.88 -17.88 15.71
CA GLY A 95 7.70 -17.06 14.82
C GLY A 95 7.05 -16.72 13.48
N GLN A 96 5.75 -16.45 13.43
CA GLN A 96 5.16 -15.82 12.24
C GLN A 96 5.74 -14.40 12.12
N THR A 97 6.84 -14.27 11.38
CA THR A 97 7.56 -13.01 11.25
C THR A 97 6.61 -11.91 10.73
N PRO A 98 6.61 -10.70 11.31
CA PRO A 98 5.69 -9.62 10.95
C PRO A 98 5.71 -9.27 9.45
N VAL A 99 6.83 -9.54 8.77
CA VAL A 99 7.05 -9.37 7.34
C VAL A 99 6.11 -10.26 6.49
N THR A 100 5.81 -11.48 6.93
CA THR A 100 4.95 -12.41 6.18
C THR A 100 3.48 -12.02 6.29
N ALA A 101 3.03 -11.57 7.46
CA ALA A 101 1.68 -11.05 7.66
C ALA A 101 1.43 -9.77 6.86
N HIS A 102 2.42 -8.87 6.79
CA HIS A 102 2.33 -7.63 6.02
C HIS A 102 2.09 -7.88 4.53
N LYS A 103 2.81 -8.85 3.94
CA LYS A 103 2.67 -9.25 2.54
C LYS A 103 1.27 -9.81 2.20
N ARG A 104 0.65 -10.57 3.12
CA ARG A 104 -0.71 -11.11 2.96
C ARG A 104 -1.75 -9.99 2.85
N LEU A 105 -1.68 -9.04 3.76
CA LEU A 105 -2.63 -7.93 3.82
C LEU A 105 -2.58 -7.10 2.54
N THR A 106 -1.41 -6.87 1.97
CA THR A 106 -1.27 -6.10 0.72
C THR A 106 -2.07 -6.71 -0.44
N TYR A 107 -1.96 -8.02 -0.68
CA TYR A 107 -2.69 -8.65 -1.79
C TYR A 107 -4.21 -8.65 -1.54
N ILE A 108 -4.65 -8.96 -0.33
CA ILE A 108 -6.07 -8.98 0.03
C ILE A 108 -6.70 -7.59 -0.15
N LEU A 109 -6.02 -6.54 0.32
CA LEU A 109 -6.49 -5.15 0.18
C LEU A 109 -6.66 -4.75 -1.29
N LEU A 110 -5.70 -5.13 -2.13
CA LEU A 110 -5.76 -4.88 -3.57
C LEU A 110 -6.92 -5.65 -4.22
N TRP A 111 -7.08 -6.94 -3.90
CA TRP A 111 -8.13 -7.80 -4.46
C TRP A 111 -9.54 -7.35 -4.08
N VAL A 112 -9.76 -6.97 -2.83
CA VAL A 112 -11.07 -6.46 -2.38
C VAL A 112 -11.42 -5.15 -3.08
N SER A 113 -10.42 -4.32 -3.41
CA SER A 113 -10.64 -3.03 -4.06
C SER A 113 -10.94 -3.14 -5.55
N GLU A 114 -10.69 -4.30 -6.17
CA GLU A 114 -11.04 -4.59 -7.57
C GLU A 114 -12.54 -4.82 -7.80
N ARG A 115 -13.26 -5.24 -6.74
CA ARG A 115 -14.66 -5.69 -6.80
C ARG A 115 -15.64 -4.54 -6.60
#